data_AF-A0AA96V8D9-F1
#
_entry.id   AF-A0AA96V8D9-F1
#
_cell.length_a   1.000
_cell.length_b   1.000
_cell.length_c   1.000
_cell.angle_alpha   90.00
_cell.angle_beta   90.00
_cell.angle_gamma   90.00
#
_symmetry.space_group_name_H-M   'P 1'
#
loop_
_entity.id
_entity.type
_entity.pdbx_description
1 polymer ?
#
loop_
_entity_poly.entity_id
_entity_poly.type
_entity_poly.pdbx_seq_one_letter_code
_entity_poly.pdbx_strand_id
1 'polypeptide(L)'
;MTQENSVSSQKKKIIEKNSKLISEKYSIIRTPLFHKTYATNVSVNRTDVDFRVELFNEKFQTEDECVYHSDGLMILTAEAAKILSDCLSEKIKEFEKENGEIIVSRKKII
;
A
#
# COMPACT_ATOMS: atom_id res chain seq x y z
N MET A 1 -9.16 13.82 -56.79
CA MET A 1 -8.44 13.77 -55.50
C MET A 1 -9.42 13.91 -54.31
N THR A 2 -10.44 13.05 -54.19
CA THR A 2 -11.53 13.31 -53.21
C THR A 2 -12.11 12.09 -52.51
N GLN A 3 -11.61 10.88 -52.77
CA GLN A 3 -12.17 9.66 -52.15
C GLN A 3 -11.35 9.09 -50.98
N GLU A 4 -10.06 9.44 -50.82
CA GLU A 4 -9.23 8.90 -49.73
C GLU A 4 -9.45 9.62 -48.38
N ASN A 5 -9.78 10.92 -48.40
CA ASN A 5 -9.96 11.73 -47.19
C ASN A 5 -11.27 11.43 -46.42
N SER A 6 -12.30 10.92 -47.12
CA SER A 6 -13.60 10.58 -46.50
C SER A 6 -13.54 9.25 -45.71
N VAL A 7 -12.75 8.28 -46.19
CA VAL A 7 -12.59 6.97 -45.55
C VAL A 7 -11.77 7.06 -44.25
N SER A 8 -10.73 7.91 -44.23
CA SER A 8 -9.92 8.21 -43.05
C SER A 8 -10.74 8.81 -41.90
N SER A 9 -11.65 9.74 -42.22
CA SER A 9 -12.52 10.40 -41.25
C SER A 9 -13.59 9.46 -40.67
N GLN A 10 -14.07 8.49 -41.45
CA GLN A 10 -15.03 7.48 -40.98
C GLN A 10 -14.37 6.44 -40.04
N LYS A 11 -13.14 5.99 -40.35
CA LYS A 11 -12.37 5.10 -39.46
C LYS A 11 -12.08 5.75 -38.11
N LYS A 12 -11.71 7.04 -38.08
CA LYS A 12 -11.44 7.78 -36.84
C LYS A 12 -12.67 7.89 -35.94
N LYS A 13 -13.84 8.18 -36.50
CA LYS A 13 -15.12 8.21 -35.77
C LYS A 13 -15.55 6.86 -35.21
N ILE A 14 -15.26 5.75 -35.90
CA ILE A 14 -15.56 4.40 -35.41
C ILE A 14 -14.64 4.05 -34.23
N ILE A 15 -13.36 4.41 -34.30
CA ILE A 15 -12.40 4.17 -33.21
C ILE A 15 -12.75 5.00 -31.97
N GLU A 16 -13.07 6.29 -32.13
CA GLU A 16 -13.51 7.15 -31.02
C GLU A 16 -14.84 6.69 -30.40
N LYS A 17 -15.79 6.25 -31.23
CA LYS A 17 -17.07 5.72 -30.74
C LYS A 17 -16.87 4.41 -29.98
N ASN A 18 -15.98 3.54 -30.44
CA ASN A 18 -15.64 2.29 -29.77
C ASN A 18 -14.83 2.53 -28.48
N SER A 19 -13.87 3.47 -28.46
CA SER A 19 -13.11 3.79 -27.25
C SER A 19 -14.00 4.41 -26.17
N LYS A 20 -14.98 5.24 -26.57
CA LYS A 20 -15.97 5.82 -25.66
C LYS A 20 -16.95 4.78 -25.12
N LEU A 21 -17.39 3.84 -25.96
CA LEU A 21 -18.18 2.67 -25.55
C LEU A 21 -17.41 1.72 -24.62
N ILE A 22 -16.09 1.57 -24.81
CA ILE A 22 -15.24 0.78 -23.90
C ILE A 22 -15.10 1.50 -22.56
N SER A 23 -14.91 2.82 -22.53
CA SER A 23 -14.79 3.57 -21.27
C SER A 23 -16.09 3.61 -20.46
N GLU A 24 -17.25 3.57 -21.11
CA GLU A 24 -18.56 3.66 -20.44
C GLU A 24 -19.04 2.30 -19.89
N LYS A 25 -18.47 1.17 -20.32
CA LYS A 25 -18.97 -0.18 -19.99
C LYS A 25 -18.22 -0.93 -18.88
N TYR A 26 -17.10 -0.39 -18.40
CA TYR A 26 -16.35 -0.97 -17.28
C TYR A 26 -16.22 0.06 -16.16
N SER A 27 -17.20 0.11 -15.26
CA SER A 27 -16.88 0.59 -13.92
C SER A 27 -15.96 -0.45 -13.31
N ILE A 28 -14.67 -0.12 -13.17
CA ILE A 28 -13.74 -0.94 -12.39
C ILE A 28 -14.17 -0.75 -10.94
N ILE A 29 -15.15 -1.53 -10.49
CA ILE A 29 -15.50 -1.67 -9.09
C ILE A 29 -14.35 -2.46 -8.48
N ARG A 30 -13.32 -1.75 -8.01
CA ARG A 30 -12.34 -2.35 -7.12
C ARG A 30 -13.08 -2.59 -5.81
N THR A 31 -13.51 -3.82 -5.58
CA THR A 31 -13.83 -4.23 -4.21
C THR A 31 -12.57 -3.96 -3.39
N PRO A 32 -12.62 -3.10 -2.36
CA PRO A 32 -11.48 -2.95 -1.48
C PRO A 32 -11.26 -4.33 -0.88
N LEU A 33 -10.17 -5.01 -1.28
CA LEU A 33 -9.71 -6.21 -0.63
C LEU A 33 -9.12 -5.76 0.70
N PHE A 34 -10.01 -5.39 1.62
CA PHE A 34 -9.66 -4.98 2.96
C PHE A 34 -9.19 -6.21 3.70
N HIS A 35 -7.90 -6.28 3.95
CA HIS A 35 -7.29 -7.27 4.83
C HIS A 35 -6.96 -6.63 6.18
N LYS A 36 -7.00 -7.44 7.24
CA LYS A 36 -6.44 -7.09 8.54
C LYS A 36 -5.23 -7.98 8.76
N THR A 37 -4.08 -7.38 9.00
CA THR A 37 -2.87 -8.09 9.40
C THR A 37 -2.61 -7.79 10.86
N TYR A 38 -2.50 -8.84 11.68
CA TYR A 38 -2.01 -8.70 13.05
C TYR A 38 -0.49 -8.74 13.00
N ALA A 39 0.17 -7.65 13.37
CA ALA A 39 1.62 -7.53 13.36
C ALA A 39 2.16 -7.58 14.79
N THR A 40 3.13 -8.46 15.03
CA THR A 40 3.87 -8.56 16.30
C THR A 40 5.20 -7.81 16.24
N ASN A 41 5.67 -7.49 15.04
CA ASN A 41 6.85 -6.67 14.81
C ASN A 41 6.71 -5.86 13.50
N VAL A 42 7.51 -4.80 13.36
CA VAL A 42 7.55 -3.96 12.16
C VAL A 42 8.98 -3.57 11.80
N SER A 43 9.25 -3.43 10.51
CA SER A 43 10.49 -2.84 9.99
C SER A 43 10.14 -1.66 9.11
N VAL A 44 10.86 -0.56 9.27
CA VAL A 44 10.61 0.68 8.52
C VAL A 44 11.87 1.05 7.75
N ASN A 45 11.74 1.06 6.43
CA ASN A 45 12.77 1.51 5.51
C ASN A 45 12.29 2.77 4.77
N ARG A 46 13.22 3.56 4.24
CA ARG A 46 12.91 4.71 3.38
C ARG A 46 13.62 4.57 2.05
N THR A 47 12.99 5.07 1.02
CA THR A 47 13.62 5.35 -0.27
C THR A 47 13.76 6.86 -0.45
N ASP A 48 14.13 7.30 -1.65
CA ASP A 48 14.17 8.71 -1.99
C ASP A 48 12.76 9.32 -2.15
N VAL A 49 11.73 8.47 -2.29
CA VAL A 49 10.36 8.91 -2.64
C VAL A 49 9.29 8.45 -1.65
N ASP A 50 9.54 7.40 -0.88
CA ASP A 50 8.55 6.76 -0.01
C ASP A 50 9.14 6.13 1.25
N PHE A 51 8.25 5.74 2.17
CA PHE A 51 8.52 4.92 3.34
C PHE A 51 7.87 3.55 3.15
N ARG A 52 8.60 2.51 3.51
CA ARG A 52 8.18 1.11 3.41
C ARG A 52 8.10 0.52 4.79
N VAL A 53 6.90 0.09 5.19
CA VAL A 53 6.64 -0.53 6.48
C VAL A 53 6.31 -1.99 6.24
N GLU A 54 7.22 -2.88 6.62
CA GLU A 54 7.01 -4.33 6.63
C GLU A 54 6.40 -4.74 7.96
N LEU A 55 5.37 -5.58 7.88
CA LEU A 55 4.62 -6.12 8.99
C LEU A 55 4.96 -7.60 9.16
N PHE A 56 5.34 -8.00 10.37
CA PHE A 56 5.69 -9.38 10.70
C PHE A 56 4.77 -9.87 11.81
N ASN A 57 4.19 -11.06 11.64
CA ASN A 57 3.39 -11.74 12.64
C ASN A 57 4.16 -12.93 13.23
N GLU A 58 4.83 -13.69 12.38
CA GLU A 58 5.49 -14.95 12.75
C GLU A 58 7.00 -14.79 12.95
N LYS A 59 7.48 -15.40 14.04
CA LYS A 59 8.89 -15.48 14.42
C LYS A 59 9.33 -16.93 14.38
N PHE A 60 10.24 -17.25 13.47
CA PHE A 60 10.83 -18.58 13.33
C PHE A 60 12.19 -18.60 14.00
N GLN A 61 12.40 -19.56 14.89
CA GLN A 61 13.70 -19.80 15.48
C GLN A 61 14.35 -20.96 14.72
N THR A 62 15.42 -20.67 13.99
CA THR A 62 16.31 -21.69 13.42
C THR A 62 17.46 -21.96 14.40
N GLU A 63 18.30 -22.95 14.08
CA GLU A 63 19.44 -23.32 14.93
C GLU A 63 20.42 -22.16 15.12
N ASP A 64 20.54 -21.29 14.11
CA ASP A 64 21.51 -20.20 14.08
C ASP A 64 20.88 -18.81 14.26
N GLU A 65 19.63 -18.60 13.83
CA GLU A 65 19.04 -17.25 13.73
C GLU A 65 17.55 -17.18 14.04
N CYS A 66 17.09 -15.95 14.23
CA CYS A 66 15.68 -15.63 14.36
C CYS A 66 15.20 -14.99 13.06
N VAL A 67 14.40 -15.72 12.29
CA VAL A 67 13.86 -15.28 11.00
C VAL A 67 12.43 -14.78 11.20
N TYR A 68 12.08 -13.66 10.57
CA TYR A 68 10.72 -13.13 10.56
C TYR A 68 10.11 -13.27 9.17
N HIS A 69 8.86 -13.70 9.10
CA HIS A 69 8.12 -13.74 7.83
C HIS A 69 7.33 -12.45 7.64
N SER A 70 7.53 -11.79 6.50
CA SER A 70 6.82 -10.55 6.15
C SER A 70 5.42 -10.88 5.64
N ASP A 71 4.41 -10.61 6.47
CA ASP A 71 2.99 -10.84 6.16
C ASP A 71 2.36 -9.69 5.36
N GLY A 72 3.01 -8.53 5.31
CA GLY A 72 2.51 -7.39 4.55
C GLY A 72 3.53 -6.27 4.39
N LEU A 73 3.38 -5.51 3.31
CA LEU A 73 4.16 -4.32 3.01
C LEU A 73 3.22 -3.14 2.76
N MET A 74 3.41 -2.06 3.52
CA MET A 74 2.76 -0.78 3.26
C MET A 74 3.78 0.19 2.68
N ILE A 75 3.44 0.82 1.55
CA ILE A 75 4.23 1.90 0.96
C ILE A 75 3.48 3.21 1.21
N LEU A 76 4.15 4.13 1.89
CA LEU A 76 3.60 5.40 2.34
C LEU A 76 4.35 6.55 1.67
N THR A 77 3.63 7.56 1.20
CA THR A 77 4.24 8.85 0.87
C THR A 77 4.80 9.49 2.14
N ALA A 78 5.70 10.48 1.99
CA ALA A 78 6.25 11.19 3.15
C ALA A 78 5.17 11.84 4.03
N GLU A 79 4.14 12.41 3.41
CA GLU A 79 2.99 12.99 4.11
C GLU A 79 2.21 11.92 4.89
N ALA A 80 1.88 10.80 4.24
CA ALA A 80 1.15 9.71 4.90
C ALA A 80 1.95 9.09 6.05
N ALA A 81 3.27 8.94 5.90
CA ALA A 81 4.15 8.45 6.96
C ALA A 81 4.18 9.40 8.15
N LYS A 82 4.20 10.72 7.92
CA LYS A 82 4.15 11.74 8.98
C LYS A 82 2.82 11.70 9.73
N ILE A 83 1.71 11.66 9.01
CA ILE A 83 0.36 11.53 9.60
C ILE A 83 0.27 10.26 10.44
N LEU A 84 0.72 9.11 9.90
CA LEU A 84 0.73 7.84 10.63
C LEU A 84 1.54 7.94 11.92
N SER A 85 2.76 8.49 11.86
CA SER A 85 3.61 8.65 13.03
C SER A 85 2.96 9.49 14.12
N ASP A 86 2.33 10.61 13.75
CA ASP A 86 1.72 11.52 14.71
C ASP A 86 0.48 10.89 15.36
N CYS A 87 -0.44 10.35 14.55
CA CYS A 87 -1.64 9.68 15.04
C CYS A 87 -1.30 8.46 15.91
N LEU A 88 -0.33 7.63 15.50
CA LEU A 88 0.06 6.44 16.25
C LEU A 88 0.70 6.82 17.59
N SER A 89 1.53 7.88 17.62
CA SER A 89 2.15 8.38 18.85
C SER A 89 1.11 8.86 19.86
N GLU A 90 0.06 9.55 19.40
CA GLU A 90 -1.06 9.96 20.25
C GLU A 90 -1.81 8.74 20.81
N LYS A 91 -2.13 7.75 19.97
CA LYS A 91 -2.83 6.54 20.40
C LYS A 91 -2.02 5.65 21.33
N ILE A 92 -0.71 5.56 21.16
CA ILE A 92 0.18 4.88 22.10
C ILE A 92 0.12 5.56 23.48
N LYS A 93 0.22 6.89 23.53
CA LYS A 93 0.15 7.62 24.81
C LYS A 93 -1.18 7.44 25.53
N GLU A 94 -2.29 7.47 24.78
CA GLU A 94 -3.63 7.19 25.33
C GLU A 94 -3.67 5.77 25.94
N PHE A 95 -3.19 4.77 25.20
CA PHE A 95 -3.14 3.38 25.67
C PHE A 95 -2.27 3.20 26.91
N GLU A 96 -1.06 3.77 26.91
CA GLU A 96 -0.10 3.64 28.02
C GLU A 96 -0.59 4.31 29.30
N LYS A 97 -1.35 5.41 29.19
CA LYS A 97 -1.97 6.06 30.33
C LYS A 97 -2.95 5.14 31.07
N GLU A 98 -3.62 4.26 30.34
CA GLU A 98 -4.64 3.35 30.87
C GLU A 98 -4.07 1.98 31.27
N ASN A 99 -3.03 1.51 30.58
CA ASN A 99 -2.55 0.13 30.67
C ASN A 99 -1.10 -0.01 31.20
N GLY A 100 -0.40 1.11 31.42
CA GLY A 100 1.03 1.13 31.73
C GLY A 100 1.91 1.20 30.48
N GLU A 101 3.20 1.48 30.68
CA GLU A 101 4.18 1.67 29.60
C GLU A 101 4.39 0.41 28.77
N ILE A 102 4.45 0.57 27.44
CA ILE A 102 4.74 -0.53 26.51
C ILE A 102 6.25 -0.79 26.53
N ILE A 103 6.64 -1.96 27.01
CA ILE A 103 8.05 -2.39 27.03
C ILE A 103 8.43 -2.92 25.65
N VAL A 104 9.28 -2.16 24.93
CA VAL A 104 9.78 -2.56 23.61
C VAL A 104 11.15 -3.21 23.71
N SER A 105 11.23 -4.52 23.45
CA SER A 105 12.51 -5.21 23.30
C SER A 105 13.13 -4.87 21.94
N ARG A 106 14.08 -3.93 21.89
CA ARG A 106 14.74 -3.51 20.64
C ARG A 106 15.75 -4.55 20.15
N LYS A 107 15.28 -5.72 19.69
CA LYS A 107 16.10 -6.56 18.80
C LYS A 107 15.83 -6.07 17.38
N LYS A 108 16.74 -5.23 16.85
CA LYS A 108 16.66 -4.80 15.44
C LYS A 108 16.75 -6.05 14.57
N ILE A 109 15.75 -6.25 13.72
CA ILE A 109 15.87 -7.14 12.56
C ILE A 109 16.75 -6.36 11.58
N ILE A 110 17.97 -6.85 11.35
CA ILE A 110 18.90 -6.29 10.34
C ILE A 110 18.62 -7.01 9.02
#